data_AF-A0A8H3DZ64-F1
#
_entry.id   AF-A0A8H3DZ64-F1
#
_cell.length_a   1.000
_cell.length_b   1.000
_cell.length_c   1.000
_cell.angle_alpha   90.00
_cell.angle_beta   90.00
_cell.angle_gamma   90.00
#
_symmetry.space_group_name_H-M   'P 1'
#
loop_
_entity.id
_entity.type
_entity.pdbx_description
1 polymer ?
#
loop_
_entity_poly.entity_id
_entity_poly.type
_entity_poly.pdbx_seq_one_letter_code
_entity_poly.pdbx_strand_id
1 'polypeptide(L)'
;MLPPEASSIMQVEREEWIPVSEHEPSPASPLGLNDEPFVNDRRNEFVYGLGEASGGISRTARKFTLEARDGAGYDWENGDPLYKVTPFYIVFNKKTRIWCGVYYNSLANDASLDFGAECDALFNGFRTYRAGCGPLDYYVILGDGTLPSVISTYAALVSPSLGTNHLKTSLSETDAYFKPWRASLTLPPRSQFGYLASSLALAAEPHAQDAVLDFVKTCRKKGFPIDALHLSTGWCQNPETDNRHYFVWNRQRYPDPRALGTALEQEMNIRIIVNIKPWLLDDHPLHQEALKGESYVRAAEDAPDPEVKVAKSLLWSNAPGEHMYGSYLDFSSPGAVQWWSKHIKEDIVGMNMTGMWIDNNEFSGLVDDAEVYAGKNSFWGGGDWESRLGWGGGETTVGQVGRLIQMMGMAKVNYQ
;
A
#
# COMPACT_ATOMS: atom_id res chain seq x y z
N MET A 1 41.67 -42.29 -43.79
CA MET A 1 40.29 -42.50 -43.30
C MET A 1 40.31 -42.33 -41.80
N LEU A 2 39.86 -41.18 -41.32
CA LEU A 2 39.41 -40.95 -39.96
C LEU A 2 37.89 -40.76 -40.03
N PRO A 3 37.11 -41.29 -39.08
CA PRO A 3 35.66 -41.24 -39.15
C PRO A 3 35.15 -39.80 -38.94
N PRO A 4 33.98 -39.44 -39.50
CA PRO A 4 33.43 -38.10 -39.37
C PRO A 4 32.97 -37.86 -37.93
N GLU A 5 33.44 -36.73 -37.44
CA GLU A 5 32.98 -35.90 -36.32
C GLU A 5 31.68 -36.35 -35.64
N ALA A 6 31.81 -36.62 -34.34
CA ALA A 6 30.73 -36.46 -33.40
C ALA A 6 30.35 -34.96 -33.34
N SER A 7 29.42 -34.54 -34.19
CA SER A 7 28.66 -33.33 -33.95
C SER A 7 27.79 -33.60 -32.71
N SER A 8 28.24 -33.09 -31.57
CA SER A 8 27.43 -33.02 -30.38
C SER A 8 26.16 -32.24 -30.71
N ILE A 9 25.04 -32.95 -30.77
CA ILE A 9 23.70 -32.42 -30.95
C ILE A 9 23.41 -31.53 -29.72
N MET A 10 23.62 -30.22 -29.82
CA MET A 10 22.83 -29.26 -29.05
C MET A 10 21.48 -29.13 -29.76
N GLN A 11 20.63 -30.16 -29.62
CA GLN A 11 19.19 -29.95 -29.74
C GLN A 11 18.80 -29.14 -28.52
N VAL A 12 18.61 -27.84 -28.72
CA VAL A 12 17.96 -27.00 -27.70
C VAL A 12 16.53 -27.51 -27.64
N GLU A 13 16.07 -28.03 -26.50
CA GLU A 13 14.74 -28.65 -26.25
C GLU A 13 13.52 -27.84 -26.74
N ARG A 14 13.71 -26.61 -27.23
CA ARG A 14 12.68 -25.62 -27.57
C ARG A 14 11.65 -26.08 -28.62
N GLU A 15 11.93 -27.09 -29.43
CA GLU A 15 10.99 -27.57 -30.45
C GLU A 15 9.76 -28.30 -29.85
N GLU A 16 9.83 -28.78 -28.60
CA GLU A 16 8.72 -29.48 -27.92
C GLU A 16 7.98 -28.61 -26.89
N TRP A 17 8.46 -27.40 -26.60
CA TRP A 17 7.88 -26.53 -25.57
C TRP A 17 7.26 -25.26 -26.14
N ILE A 18 6.02 -24.97 -25.73
CA ILE A 18 5.37 -23.69 -26.03
C ILE A 18 5.62 -22.75 -24.84
N PRO A 19 6.29 -21.59 -25.04
CA PRO A 19 6.54 -20.67 -23.95
C PRO A 19 5.21 -20.11 -23.41
N VAL A 20 5.04 -20.18 -22.08
CA VAL A 20 3.93 -19.53 -21.38
C VAL A 20 4.04 -18.01 -21.54
N SER A 21 5.27 -17.49 -21.39
CA SER A 21 5.58 -16.10 -21.65
C SER A 21 6.93 -15.92 -22.32
N GLU A 22 7.04 -14.97 -23.26
CA GLU A 22 8.28 -14.65 -23.97
C GLU A 22 8.43 -13.13 -24.24
N HIS A 23 9.63 -12.71 -24.63
CA HIS A 23 9.86 -11.34 -25.09
C HIS A 23 9.24 -11.14 -26.47
N GLU A 24 8.77 -9.91 -26.73
CA GLU A 24 8.15 -9.60 -28.01
C GLU A 24 9.23 -9.47 -29.11
N PRO A 25 8.94 -9.86 -30.37
CA PRO A 25 9.88 -9.72 -31.48
C PRO A 25 10.27 -8.25 -31.74
N SER A 26 11.52 -7.99 -32.13
CA SER A 26 11.99 -6.62 -32.44
C SER A 26 11.54 -6.14 -33.81
N PRO A 27 11.29 -4.83 -33.96
CA PRO A 27 11.24 -4.19 -35.27
C PRO A 27 12.56 -4.29 -36.07
N ALA A 28 13.69 -4.55 -35.42
CA ALA A 28 15.01 -4.72 -36.06
C ALA A 28 15.25 -6.13 -36.63
N SER A 29 14.37 -7.10 -36.36
CA SER A 29 14.34 -8.35 -37.13
C SER A 29 13.95 -8.03 -38.57
N PRO A 30 14.57 -8.60 -39.62
CA PRO A 30 14.28 -8.24 -41.00
C PRO A 30 12.81 -8.53 -41.33
N LEU A 31 12.03 -7.46 -41.31
CA LEU A 31 10.63 -7.40 -41.66
C LEU A 31 10.55 -7.32 -43.20
N GLY A 32 9.57 -7.99 -43.81
CA GLY A 32 9.40 -7.95 -45.26
C GLY A 32 9.25 -6.51 -45.77
N LEU A 33 9.46 -6.27 -47.07
CA LEU A 33 9.53 -4.94 -47.72
C LEU A 33 8.39 -3.94 -47.40
N ASN A 34 7.29 -4.37 -46.79
CA ASN A 34 6.09 -3.57 -46.53
C ASN A 34 5.61 -3.60 -45.06
N ASP A 35 6.42 -4.12 -44.13
CA ASP A 35 6.03 -4.27 -42.74
C ASP A 35 6.38 -2.99 -41.93
N GLU A 36 5.36 -2.33 -41.40
CA GLU A 36 5.53 -1.21 -40.45
C GLU A 36 6.14 -1.72 -39.12
N PRO A 37 7.12 -1.02 -38.53
CA PRO A 37 7.87 -1.48 -37.36
C PRO A 37 7.02 -1.64 -36.09
N PHE A 38 5.78 -1.14 -36.06
CA PHE A 38 4.89 -1.30 -34.90
C PHE A 38 3.44 -1.42 -35.34
N VAL A 39 2.93 -2.64 -35.44
CA VAL A 39 1.49 -2.89 -35.43
C VAL A 39 1.18 -3.76 -34.21
N ASN A 40 0.36 -3.21 -33.32
CA ASN A 40 -0.22 -3.84 -32.13
C ASN A 40 -0.73 -5.28 -32.39
N ASP A 41 -1.13 -5.57 -33.63
CA ASP A 41 -1.67 -6.86 -34.07
C ASP A 41 -0.70 -8.04 -33.94
N ARG A 42 0.63 -7.79 -33.91
CA ARG A 42 1.66 -8.83 -33.74
C ARG A 42 1.96 -9.16 -32.28
N ARG A 43 1.52 -8.31 -31.35
CA ARG A 43 1.73 -8.50 -29.92
C ARG A 43 0.94 -9.71 -29.44
N ASN A 44 1.63 -10.64 -28.81
CA ASN A 44 1.01 -11.84 -28.26
C ASN A 44 0.70 -11.70 -26.79
N GLU A 45 1.41 -10.83 -26.07
CA GLU A 45 1.25 -10.67 -24.64
C GLU A 45 0.65 -9.33 -24.23
N PHE A 46 -0.28 -9.40 -23.28
CA PHE A 46 -0.94 -8.23 -22.72
C PHE A 46 -0.78 -8.23 -21.21
N VAL A 47 -0.23 -7.14 -20.67
CA VAL A 47 0.08 -7.00 -19.25
C VAL A 47 -1.02 -6.21 -18.53
N TYR A 48 -1.42 -6.67 -17.36
CA TYR A 48 -2.42 -6.05 -16.49
C TYR A 48 -1.98 -6.10 -15.01
N GLY A 49 -2.61 -5.31 -14.14
CA GLY A 49 -2.33 -5.30 -12.70
C GLY A 49 -1.65 -4.02 -12.24
N LEU A 50 -0.65 -4.15 -11.35
CA LEU A 50 0.06 -3.09 -10.62
C LEU A 50 -0.75 -2.32 -9.58
N GLY A 51 -1.95 -2.81 -9.24
CA GLY A 51 -2.82 -2.14 -8.26
C GLY A 51 -3.22 -0.75 -8.77
N GLU A 52 -2.77 0.28 -8.07
CA GLU A 52 -3.10 1.67 -8.34
C GLU A 52 -2.03 2.33 -9.22
N ALA A 53 -2.08 2.05 -10.52
CA ALA A 53 -1.27 2.73 -11.53
C ALA A 53 -2.19 3.46 -12.53
N SER A 54 -1.78 4.66 -12.94
CA SER A 54 -2.58 5.56 -13.77
C SER A 54 -2.79 5.04 -15.21
N GLY A 55 -3.74 5.64 -15.94
CA GLY A 55 -4.06 5.32 -17.32
C GLY A 55 -4.82 4.00 -17.53
N GLY A 56 -4.79 3.52 -18.78
CA GLY A 56 -5.62 2.39 -19.21
C GLY A 56 -5.33 1.06 -18.50
N ILE A 57 -6.33 0.17 -18.53
CA ILE A 57 -6.27 -1.17 -17.91
C ILE A 57 -5.07 -1.99 -18.40
N SER A 58 -4.73 -1.90 -19.69
CA SER A 58 -3.52 -2.51 -20.25
C SER A 58 -2.28 -1.71 -19.84
N ARG A 59 -1.31 -2.40 -19.27
CA ARG A 59 0.00 -1.87 -18.86
C ARG A 59 1.09 -2.06 -19.93
N THR A 60 0.75 -2.76 -21.01
CA THR A 60 1.71 -3.12 -22.06
C THR A 60 2.24 -1.90 -22.82
N ALA A 61 3.52 -1.91 -23.21
CA ALA A 61 4.25 -0.77 -23.81
C ALA A 61 4.33 0.48 -22.93
N ARG A 62 4.24 0.32 -21.61
CA ARG A 62 4.41 1.42 -20.65
C ARG A 62 5.45 1.04 -19.60
N LYS A 63 6.01 2.07 -18.99
CA LYS A 63 6.93 1.99 -17.86
C LYS A 63 6.26 2.61 -16.65
N PHE A 64 6.45 1.98 -15.50
CA PHE A 64 5.85 2.36 -14.23
C PHE A 64 6.92 2.46 -13.15
N THR A 65 6.76 3.42 -12.26
CA THR A 65 7.51 3.51 -11.01
C THR A 65 6.59 3.07 -9.88
N LEU A 66 7.10 2.20 -9.01
CA LEU A 66 6.45 1.69 -7.82
C LEU A 66 7.06 2.39 -6.60
N GLU A 67 6.48 3.54 -6.27
CA GLU A 67 6.84 4.32 -5.09
C GLU A 67 5.56 4.88 -4.47
N ALA A 68 5.36 4.74 -3.16
CA ALA A 68 4.23 5.39 -2.51
C ALA A 68 4.46 6.92 -2.48
N ARG A 69 3.56 7.69 -3.09
CA ARG A 69 3.55 9.16 -3.10
C ARG A 69 2.18 9.71 -2.77
N ASP A 70 2.18 10.89 -2.14
CA ASP A 70 0.99 11.73 -2.02
C ASP A 70 0.68 12.39 -3.37
N GLY A 71 0.09 11.60 -4.28
CA GLY A 71 -0.25 12.00 -5.64
C GLY A 71 -1.48 12.89 -5.72
N ALA A 72 -1.70 13.82 -4.79
CA ALA A 72 -2.87 14.68 -4.80
C ALA A 72 -2.92 15.52 -6.10
N GLY A 73 -4.04 15.42 -6.84
CA GLY A 73 -4.20 16.12 -8.12
C GLY A 73 -3.41 15.53 -9.29
N TYR A 74 -3.00 14.26 -9.21
CA TYR A 74 -2.32 13.54 -10.28
C TYR A 74 -3.06 13.56 -11.63
N ASP A 75 -2.30 13.47 -12.72
CA ASP A 75 -2.85 13.23 -14.06
C ASP A 75 -3.36 11.80 -14.15
N TRP A 76 -4.65 11.63 -14.43
CA TRP A 76 -5.29 10.32 -14.40
C TRP A 76 -4.79 9.37 -15.51
N GLU A 77 -4.13 9.87 -16.55
CA GLU A 77 -3.64 9.07 -17.68
C GLU A 77 -2.16 8.69 -17.54
N ASN A 78 -1.33 9.61 -17.04
CA ASN A 78 0.13 9.51 -17.04
C ASN A 78 0.81 9.76 -15.69
N GLY A 79 0.05 10.15 -14.67
CA GLY A 79 0.57 10.55 -13.36
C GLY A 79 0.91 9.38 -12.45
N ASP A 80 1.99 8.67 -12.76
CA ASP A 80 2.63 7.73 -11.83
C ASP A 80 3.91 8.34 -11.23
N PRO A 81 4.28 8.02 -9.99
CA PRO A 81 3.65 7.01 -9.11
C PRO A 81 2.54 7.55 -8.19
N LEU A 82 1.74 6.64 -7.59
CA LEU A 82 0.56 6.92 -6.77
C LEU A 82 0.69 6.37 -5.32
N TYR A 83 -0.42 6.14 -4.63
CA TYR A 83 -0.44 5.85 -3.19
C TYR A 83 -0.08 4.40 -2.83
N LYS A 84 -0.43 3.42 -3.68
CA LYS A 84 -0.28 1.98 -3.37
C LYS A 84 0.79 1.31 -4.21
N VAL A 85 1.78 0.74 -3.54
CA VAL A 85 2.79 -0.11 -4.17
C VAL A 85 2.29 -1.56 -4.24
N THR A 86 1.96 -2.02 -5.44
CA THR A 86 1.54 -3.42 -5.70
C THR A 86 2.45 -4.05 -6.76
N PRO A 87 3.56 -4.70 -6.37
CA PRO A 87 4.54 -5.28 -7.29
C PRO A 87 4.07 -6.63 -7.86
N PHE A 88 2.83 -6.69 -8.35
CA PHE A 88 2.20 -7.85 -8.95
C PHE A 88 1.51 -7.48 -10.26
N TYR A 89 1.83 -8.21 -11.31
CA TYR A 89 1.15 -8.11 -12.61
C TYR A 89 0.82 -9.48 -13.17
N ILE A 90 -0.09 -9.49 -14.12
CA ILE A 90 -0.52 -10.66 -14.86
C ILE A 90 -0.31 -10.43 -16.35
N VAL A 91 0.02 -11.49 -17.07
CA VAL A 91 0.26 -11.49 -18.50
C VAL A 91 -0.72 -12.46 -19.13
N PHE A 92 -1.43 -11.99 -20.14
CA PHE A 92 -2.29 -12.82 -20.98
C PHE A 92 -1.59 -13.09 -22.31
N ASN A 93 -1.40 -14.37 -22.65
CA ASN A 93 -0.84 -14.79 -23.91
C ASN A 93 -1.97 -15.14 -24.91
N LYS A 94 -2.11 -14.35 -25.97
CA LYS A 94 -3.15 -14.51 -27.00
C LYS A 94 -3.04 -15.82 -27.77
N LYS A 95 -1.82 -16.35 -27.99
CA LYS A 95 -1.54 -17.56 -28.78
C LYS A 95 -1.91 -18.82 -28.00
N THR A 96 -1.50 -18.90 -26.73
CA THR A 96 -1.76 -20.06 -25.86
C THR A 96 -3.09 -19.95 -25.12
N ARG A 97 -3.66 -18.74 -25.02
CA ARG A 97 -4.83 -18.40 -24.20
C ARG A 97 -4.61 -18.62 -22.70
N ILE A 98 -3.36 -18.64 -22.27
CA ILE A 98 -2.93 -18.86 -20.88
C ILE A 98 -2.68 -17.51 -20.20
N TRP A 99 -3.02 -17.44 -18.91
CA TRP A 99 -2.63 -16.38 -17.99
C TRP A 99 -1.46 -16.82 -17.11
N CYS A 100 -0.51 -15.92 -16.86
CA CYS A 100 0.50 -16.09 -15.83
C CYS A 100 0.68 -14.82 -15.02
N GLY A 101 0.93 -14.94 -13.72
CA GLY A 101 1.25 -13.84 -12.81
C GLY A 101 2.73 -13.77 -12.50
N VAL A 102 3.23 -12.57 -12.25
CA VAL A 102 4.57 -12.33 -11.71
C VAL A 102 4.43 -11.40 -10.51
N TYR A 103 4.90 -11.87 -9.36
CA TYR A 103 4.90 -11.12 -8.09
C TYR A 103 6.33 -10.92 -7.62
N TYR A 104 6.77 -9.69 -7.42
CA TYR A 104 8.05 -9.39 -6.78
C TYR A 104 7.81 -9.16 -5.29
N ASN A 105 8.40 -10.03 -4.47
CA ASN A 105 8.35 -9.92 -3.02
C ASN A 105 9.45 -8.95 -2.55
N SER A 106 9.25 -7.67 -2.85
CA SER A 106 10.17 -6.59 -2.51
C SER A 106 9.44 -5.44 -1.85
N LEU A 107 10.10 -4.83 -0.87
CA LEU A 107 9.66 -3.60 -0.19
C LEU A 107 10.43 -2.37 -0.68
N ALA A 108 11.22 -2.51 -1.75
CA ALA A 108 11.89 -1.38 -2.37
C ALA A 108 10.86 -0.34 -2.81
N ASN A 109 10.99 0.90 -2.31
CA ASN A 109 10.04 1.97 -2.55
C ASN A 109 10.46 2.87 -3.74
N ASP A 110 11.27 2.33 -4.64
CA ASP A 110 11.80 3.03 -5.82
C ASP A 110 11.84 2.10 -7.06
N ALA A 111 11.08 1.00 -7.02
CA ALA A 111 11.17 -0.01 -8.06
C ALA A 111 10.59 0.48 -9.40
N SER A 112 11.17 0.06 -10.52
CA SER A 112 10.68 0.39 -11.85
C SER A 112 10.33 -0.88 -12.65
N LEU A 113 9.20 -0.86 -13.33
CA LEU A 113 8.74 -1.92 -14.22
C LEU A 113 8.60 -1.39 -15.64
N ASP A 114 9.27 -2.02 -16.60
CA ASP A 114 9.10 -1.75 -18.02
C ASP A 114 8.39 -2.92 -18.69
N PHE A 115 7.30 -2.66 -19.41
CA PHE A 115 6.54 -3.64 -20.16
C PHE A 115 6.65 -3.47 -21.69
N GLY A 116 7.86 -3.14 -22.15
CA GLY A 116 8.19 -2.90 -23.55
C GLY A 116 7.92 -1.47 -24.00
N ALA A 117 8.07 -0.50 -23.09
CA ALA A 117 8.17 0.92 -23.42
C ALA A 117 9.55 1.24 -24.01
N GLU A 118 10.60 0.63 -23.45
CA GLU A 118 11.95 0.63 -24.02
C GLU A 118 12.13 -0.56 -24.98
N CYS A 119 13.00 -0.39 -25.98
CA CYS A 119 13.42 -1.47 -26.89
C CYS A 119 14.92 -1.41 -27.14
N ASP A 120 15.51 -2.57 -27.39
CA ASP A 120 16.93 -2.71 -27.73
C ASP A 120 17.08 -3.48 -29.05
N ALA A 121 18.05 -3.07 -29.86
CA ALA A 121 18.26 -3.68 -31.18
C ALA A 121 18.71 -5.15 -31.11
N LEU A 122 19.37 -5.56 -30.03
CA LEU A 122 19.84 -6.92 -29.77
C LEU A 122 18.82 -7.76 -28.99
N PHE A 123 18.09 -7.14 -28.06
CA PHE A 123 17.21 -7.85 -27.12
C PHE A 123 15.71 -7.66 -27.35
N ASN A 124 15.34 -6.91 -28.39
CA ASN A 124 13.97 -6.61 -28.80
C ASN A 124 13.18 -5.79 -27.77
N GLY A 125 11.85 -5.87 -27.82
CA GLY A 125 10.98 -5.37 -26.76
C GLY A 125 11.09 -6.31 -25.55
N PHE A 126 11.56 -5.80 -24.44
CA PHE A 126 11.84 -6.58 -23.23
C PHE A 126 10.94 -6.15 -22.08
N ARG A 127 10.88 -7.00 -21.04
CA ARG A 127 10.31 -6.63 -19.73
C ARG A 127 11.44 -6.53 -18.72
N THR A 128 11.45 -5.49 -17.91
CA THR A 128 12.43 -5.35 -16.82
C THR A 128 11.77 -4.99 -15.51
N TYR A 129 12.34 -5.51 -14.43
CA TYR A 129 12.13 -5.05 -13.07
C TYR A 129 13.47 -4.56 -12.55
N ARG A 130 13.48 -3.38 -11.92
CA ARG A 130 14.63 -2.83 -11.21
C ARG A 130 14.16 -2.35 -9.86
N ALA A 131 15.01 -2.49 -8.85
CA ALA A 131 14.79 -1.98 -7.50
C ALA A 131 16.11 -1.41 -7.00
N GLY A 132 16.07 -0.34 -6.20
CA GLY A 132 17.28 0.26 -5.62
C GLY A 132 17.96 -0.64 -4.60
N CYS A 133 17.22 -1.60 -4.04
CA CYS A 133 17.72 -2.55 -3.07
C CYS A 133 17.21 -3.99 -3.31
N GLY A 134 17.92 -4.96 -2.74
CA GLY A 134 17.60 -6.38 -2.85
C GLY A 134 16.79 -6.94 -1.67
N PRO A 135 16.72 -8.27 -1.51
CA PRO A 135 17.08 -9.27 -2.51
C PRO A 135 16.12 -9.23 -3.72
N LEU A 136 16.54 -9.82 -4.84
CA LEU A 136 15.61 -10.16 -5.91
C LEU A 136 14.88 -11.46 -5.53
N ASP A 137 13.68 -11.32 -4.95
CA ASP A 137 12.77 -12.41 -4.64
C ASP A 137 11.47 -12.23 -5.44
N TYR A 138 11.10 -13.21 -6.26
CA TYR A 138 9.91 -13.14 -7.09
C TYR A 138 9.33 -14.52 -7.40
N TYR A 139 8.03 -14.52 -7.67
CA TYR A 139 7.22 -15.70 -7.91
C TYR A 139 6.59 -15.62 -9.29
N VAL A 140 6.70 -16.70 -10.05
CA VAL A 140 5.94 -16.89 -11.30
C VAL A 140 4.77 -17.81 -10.99
N ILE A 141 3.55 -17.34 -11.30
CA ILE A 141 2.29 -17.97 -10.90
C ILE A 141 1.54 -18.40 -12.15
N LEU A 142 1.49 -19.70 -12.43
CA LEU A 142 0.75 -20.24 -13.57
C LEU A 142 -0.69 -20.67 -13.21
N GLY A 143 -0.88 -21.26 -12.02
CA GLY A 143 -2.14 -21.90 -11.66
C GLY A 143 -2.51 -23.01 -12.66
N ASP A 144 -3.77 -23.00 -13.11
CA ASP A 144 -4.28 -23.83 -14.22
C ASP A 144 -4.26 -23.09 -15.58
N GLY A 145 -3.61 -21.92 -15.64
CA GLY A 145 -3.58 -21.05 -16.80
C GLY A 145 -4.79 -20.13 -16.95
N THR A 146 -5.75 -20.15 -16.01
CA THR A 146 -6.88 -19.21 -15.98
C THR A 146 -6.63 -18.03 -15.05
N LEU A 147 -7.25 -16.88 -15.36
CA LEU A 147 -7.15 -15.68 -14.53
C LEU A 147 -7.59 -15.90 -13.06
N PRO A 148 -8.75 -16.52 -12.76
CA PRO A 148 -9.16 -16.75 -11.38
C PRO A 148 -8.18 -17.61 -10.58
N SER A 149 -7.55 -18.60 -11.24
CA SER A 149 -6.56 -19.46 -10.61
C SER A 149 -5.31 -18.68 -10.23
N VAL A 150 -4.74 -17.91 -11.16
CA VAL A 150 -3.57 -17.04 -10.90
C VAL A 150 -3.83 -16.06 -9.75
N ILE A 151 -4.98 -15.38 -9.75
CA ILE A 151 -5.34 -14.42 -8.69
C ILE A 151 -5.53 -15.13 -7.35
N SER A 152 -6.17 -16.30 -7.34
CA SER A 152 -6.36 -17.08 -6.12
C SER A 152 -5.05 -17.59 -5.54
N THR A 153 -4.10 -18.02 -6.38
CA THR A 153 -2.75 -18.40 -5.94
C THR A 153 -2.01 -17.22 -5.34
N TYR A 154 -2.02 -16.07 -6.02
CA TYR A 154 -1.40 -14.85 -5.52
C TYR A 154 -1.98 -14.45 -4.16
N ALA A 155 -3.32 -14.41 -4.06
CA ALA A 155 -3.99 -14.09 -2.81
C ALA A 155 -3.66 -15.06 -1.69
N ALA A 156 -3.56 -16.37 -1.97
CA ALA A 156 -3.14 -17.38 -0.99
C ALA A 156 -1.69 -17.21 -0.53
N LEU A 157 -0.82 -16.66 -1.38
CA LEU A 157 0.59 -16.42 -1.07
C LEU A 157 0.77 -15.19 -0.16
N VAL A 158 0.05 -14.10 -0.44
CA VAL A 158 0.25 -12.80 0.25
C VAL A 158 -0.71 -12.54 1.42
N SER A 159 -1.75 -13.37 1.58
CA SER A 159 -2.73 -13.20 2.65
C SER A 159 -2.43 -14.07 3.88
N PRO A 160 -2.85 -13.65 5.09
CA PRO A 160 -2.70 -14.47 6.29
C PRO A 160 -3.36 -15.84 6.14
N SER A 161 -2.66 -16.89 6.60
CA SER A 161 -3.24 -18.23 6.68
C SER A 161 -4.50 -18.25 7.54
N LEU A 162 -5.44 -19.14 7.21
CA LEU A 162 -6.59 -19.44 8.05
C LEU A 162 -6.20 -20.11 9.39
N GLY A 163 -4.92 -20.48 9.58
CA GLY A 163 -4.46 -21.18 10.78
C GLY A 163 -4.85 -22.66 10.79
N THR A 164 -4.31 -23.43 11.72
CA THR A 164 -4.50 -24.89 11.81
C THR A 164 -5.93 -25.29 12.19
N ASN A 165 -6.67 -24.42 12.88
CA ASN A 165 -8.03 -24.71 13.37
C ASN A 165 -9.12 -24.68 12.28
N HIS A 166 -8.81 -24.17 11.08
CA HIS A 166 -9.74 -24.08 9.95
C HIS A 166 -9.42 -25.10 8.84
N LEU A 167 -8.33 -25.85 8.97
CA LEU A 167 -7.95 -26.94 8.07
C LEU A 167 -8.34 -28.28 8.71
N LYS A 168 -9.62 -28.64 8.64
CA LYS A 168 -10.05 -30.03 8.93
C LYS A 168 -9.87 -30.97 7.75
N THR A 169 -9.55 -30.44 6.57
CA THR A 169 -9.48 -31.18 5.31
C THR A 169 -8.09 -31.00 4.71
N SER A 170 -7.45 -32.10 4.31
CA SER A 170 -6.15 -32.04 3.65
C SER A 170 -6.29 -31.39 2.27
N LEU A 171 -5.27 -30.67 1.80
CA LEU A 171 -5.21 -30.18 0.40
C LEU A 171 -5.40 -31.31 -0.61
N SER A 172 -4.94 -32.52 -0.28
CA SER A 172 -5.10 -33.72 -1.12
C SER A 172 -6.54 -34.20 -1.24
N GLU A 173 -7.44 -33.72 -0.38
CA GLU A 173 -8.86 -34.09 -0.31
C GLU A 173 -9.76 -32.98 -0.88
N THR A 174 -9.18 -31.85 -1.30
CA THR A 174 -9.89 -30.77 -1.98
C THR A 174 -9.48 -30.77 -3.46
N ASP A 175 -10.43 -30.67 -4.38
CA ASP A 175 -10.16 -30.33 -5.80
C ASP A 175 -9.60 -28.89 -5.96
N ALA A 176 -9.25 -28.22 -4.86
CA ALA A 176 -8.64 -26.91 -4.83
C ALA A 176 -7.13 -27.05 -5.04
N TYR A 177 -6.62 -26.36 -6.06
CA TYR A 177 -5.19 -26.25 -6.33
C TYR A 177 -4.39 -25.57 -5.19
N PHE A 178 -5.05 -24.84 -4.29
CA PHE A 178 -4.41 -24.03 -3.24
C PHE A 178 -5.16 -24.08 -1.92
N LYS A 179 -4.45 -23.78 -0.82
CA LYS A 179 -5.07 -23.71 0.52
C LYS A 179 -6.13 -22.63 0.50
N PRO A 180 -7.29 -22.84 1.17
CA PRO A 180 -8.24 -21.77 1.33
C PRO A 180 -7.56 -20.56 2.00
N TRP A 181 -7.80 -19.40 1.43
CA TRP A 181 -7.23 -18.12 1.83
C TRP A 181 -8.34 -17.15 2.20
N ARG A 182 -8.00 -16.09 2.92
CA ARG A 182 -8.90 -14.98 3.22
C ARG A 182 -8.17 -13.67 2.98
N ALA A 183 -8.81 -12.74 2.26
CA ALA A 183 -8.23 -11.41 2.00
C ALA A 183 -7.97 -10.61 3.30
N SER A 184 -8.75 -10.90 4.34
CA SER A 184 -8.64 -10.26 5.66
C SER A 184 -8.90 -11.28 6.75
N LEU A 185 -8.28 -11.10 7.91
CA LEU A 185 -8.49 -11.93 9.10
C LEU A 185 -9.97 -11.92 9.53
N THR A 186 -10.67 -10.81 9.32
CA THR A 186 -12.09 -10.63 9.56
C THR A 186 -12.79 -10.10 8.31
N LEU A 187 -14.02 -10.55 8.04
CA LEU A 187 -14.83 -9.91 7.00
C LEU A 187 -15.10 -8.45 7.38
N PRO A 188 -15.08 -7.52 6.40
CA PRO A 188 -15.53 -6.16 6.63
C PRO A 188 -16.91 -6.13 7.29
N PRO A 189 -17.15 -5.21 8.25
CA PRO A 189 -18.49 -5.06 8.82
C PRO A 189 -19.47 -4.66 7.71
N ARG A 190 -20.71 -5.14 7.81
CA ARG A 190 -21.75 -4.90 6.78
C ARG A 190 -21.91 -3.42 6.41
N SER A 191 -21.68 -2.52 7.36
CA SER A 191 -21.75 -1.06 7.15
C SER A 191 -20.78 -0.52 6.10
N GLN A 192 -19.68 -1.25 5.78
CA GLN A 192 -18.74 -0.84 4.72
C GLN A 192 -19.25 -1.10 3.29
N PHE A 193 -20.35 -1.84 3.12
CA PHE A 193 -20.96 -2.09 1.81
C PHE A 193 -22.16 -1.17 1.52
N GLY A 194 -22.46 -0.26 2.44
CA GLY A 194 -23.58 0.67 2.33
C GLY A 194 -23.22 2.00 1.68
N TYR A 195 -24.02 3.04 1.94
CA TYR A 195 -23.65 4.41 1.58
C TYR A 195 -22.86 5.05 2.73
N LEU A 196 -21.65 5.54 2.40
CA LEU A 196 -20.75 6.19 3.34
C LEU A 196 -20.63 7.67 2.97
N ALA A 197 -21.02 8.56 3.89
CA ALA A 197 -20.88 10.00 3.69
C ALA A 197 -19.48 10.48 4.10
N SER A 198 -18.99 11.56 3.50
CA SER A 198 -17.76 12.25 3.89
C SER A 198 -17.87 13.73 3.56
N SER A 199 -17.43 14.61 4.44
CA SER A 199 -17.32 16.04 4.17
C SER A 199 -16.36 16.69 5.15
N LEU A 200 -15.30 17.33 4.62
CA LEU A 200 -14.39 18.14 5.42
C LEU A 200 -15.12 19.36 6.01
N ALA A 201 -15.97 20.01 5.21
CA ALA A 201 -16.75 21.16 5.66
C ALA A 201 -17.63 20.80 6.86
N LEU A 202 -18.38 19.69 6.78
CA LEU A 202 -19.21 19.21 7.89
C LEU A 202 -18.38 18.94 9.14
N ALA A 203 -17.22 18.30 8.98
CA ALA A 203 -16.34 17.98 10.11
C ALA A 203 -15.73 19.23 10.76
N ALA A 204 -15.63 20.35 10.02
CA ALA A 204 -15.02 21.60 10.45
C ALA A 204 -16.02 22.69 10.86
N GLU A 205 -17.33 22.42 10.82
CA GLU A 205 -18.36 23.36 11.24
C GLU A 205 -18.16 23.82 12.71
N PRO A 206 -18.47 25.09 13.06
CA PRO A 206 -18.35 25.58 14.44
C PRO A 206 -19.15 24.76 15.47
N HIS A 207 -20.28 24.17 15.06
CA HIS A 207 -21.10 23.27 15.89
C HIS A 207 -21.16 21.86 15.27
N ALA A 208 -20.01 21.34 14.83
CA ALA A 208 -19.92 20.11 14.04
C ALA A 208 -20.59 18.89 14.68
N GLN A 209 -20.54 18.71 16.00
CA GLN A 209 -21.22 17.59 16.66
C GLN A 209 -22.73 17.57 16.37
N ASP A 210 -23.41 18.71 16.52
CA ASP A 210 -24.84 18.81 16.23
C ASP A 210 -25.11 18.74 14.73
N ALA A 211 -24.25 19.36 13.91
CA ALA A 211 -24.37 19.32 12.46
C ALA A 211 -24.27 17.90 11.89
N VAL A 212 -23.35 17.08 12.43
CA VAL A 212 -23.19 15.67 12.04
C VAL A 212 -24.45 14.86 12.41
N LEU A 213 -24.99 15.07 13.62
CA LEU A 213 -26.23 14.40 14.04
C LEU A 213 -27.43 14.84 13.19
N ASP A 214 -27.55 16.13 12.88
CA ASP A 214 -28.61 16.65 12.02
C ASP A 214 -28.50 16.13 10.59
N PHE A 215 -27.29 16.04 10.04
CA PHE A 215 -27.04 15.48 8.71
C PHE A 215 -27.58 14.05 8.60
N VAL A 216 -27.24 13.18 9.56
CA VAL A 216 -27.72 11.79 9.60
C VAL A 216 -29.25 11.72 9.73
N LYS A 217 -29.84 12.51 10.63
CA LYS A 217 -31.30 12.59 10.81
C LYS A 217 -31.99 13.07 9.52
N THR A 218 -31.40 14.05 8.85
CA THR A 218 -31.91 14.62 7.60
C THR A 218 -31.82 13.62 6.45
N CYS A 219 -30.72 12.87 6.29
CA CYS A 219 -30.63 11.78 5.31
C CYS A 219 -31.78 10.78 5.49
N ARG A 220 -32.00 10.31 6.73
CA ARG A 220 -33.09 9.37 7.05
C ARG A 220 -34.47 9.95 6.77
N LYS A 221 -34.72 11.19 7.20
CA LYS A 221 -35.99 11.90 6.96
C LYS A 221 -36.28 12.04 5.46
N LYS A 222 -35.25 12.23 4.64
CA LYS A 222 -35.36 12.35 3.18
C LYS A 222 -35.35 10.99 2.45
N GLY A 223 -35.27 9.88 3.18
CA GLY A 223 -35.29 8.53 2.60
C GLY A 223 -33.96 8.06 2.00
N PHE A 224 -32.84 8.74 2.28
CA PHE A 224 -31.52 8.28 1.85
C PHE A 224 -30.93 7.31 2.87
N PRO A 225 -30.47 6.12 2.44
CA PRO A 225 -29.72 5.23 3.31
C PRO A 225 -28.38 5.87 3.67
N ILE A 226 -27.91 5.58 4.88
CA ILE A 226 -26.58 5.96 5.36
C ILE A 226 -26.16 4.90 6.37
N ASP A 227 -24.96 4.36 6.20
CA ASP A 227 -24.44 3.25 7.02
C ASP A 227 -23.14 3.65 7.75
N ALA A 228 -22.37 4.57 7.18
CA ALA A 228 -21.23 5.17 7.85
C ALA A 228 -21.00 6.63 7.48
N LEU A 229 -20.18 7.31 8.28
CA LEU A 229 -19.71 8.67 8.04
C LEU A 229 -18.21 8.75 8.29
N HIS A 230 -17.45 9.24 7.30
CA HIS A 230 -16.06 9.61 7.45
C HIS A 230 -15.97 10.99 8.08
N LEU A 231 -15.37 11.04 9.27
CA LEU A 231 -15.04 12.26 9.96
C LEU A 231 -13.65 12.70 9.52
N SER A 232 -13.60 13.58 8.51
CA SER A 232 -12.35 14.19 8.05
C SER A 232 -11.72 15.07 9.14
N THR A 233 -10.55 15.63 8.87
CA THR A 233 -9.62 16.26 9.83
C THR A 233 -10.17 17.44 10.66
N GLY A 234 -11.39 17.91 10.40
CA GLY A 234 -12.02 19.00 11.15
C GLY A 234 -12.23 18.74 12.65
N TRP A 235 -12.28 17.46 13.05
CA TRP A 235 -12.41 17.02 14.44
C TRP A 235 -11.18 17.31 15.29
N CYS A 236 -10.00 17.39 14.67
CA CYS A 236 -8.73 17.59 15.34
C CYS A 236 -8.09 18.96 15.04
N GLN A 237 -8.85 19.91 14.50
CA GLN A 237 -8.33 21.27 14.27
C GLN A 237 -8.13 22.00 15.58
N ASN A 238 -6.92 22.50 15.82
CA ASN A 238 -6.65 23.39 16.93
C ASN A 238 -7.50 24.68 16.80
N PRO A 239 -8.24 25.11 17.84
CA PRO A 239 -9.10 26.30 17.74
C PRO A 239 -8.38 27.63 17.52
N GLU A 240 -7.08 27.71 17.81
CA GLU A 240 -6.29 28.94 17.72
C GLU A 240 -5.45 28.98 16.45
N THR A 241 -4.83 27.86 16.07
CA THR A 241 -3.89 27.79 14.94
C THR A 241 -4.47 27.11 13.69
N ASP A 242 -5.65 26.49 13.80
CA ASP A 242 -6.25 25.59 12.81
C ASP A 242 -5.42 24.35 12.43
N ASN A 243 -4.23 24.19 13.02
CA ASN A 243 -3.35 23.06 12.79
C ASN A 243 -4.00 21.74 13.18
N ARG A 244 -3.69 20.67 12.45
CA ARG A 244 -4.23 19.32 12.74
C ARG A 244 -3.47 18.67 13.89
N HIS A 245 -4.16 18.53 15.01
CA HIS A 245 -3.67 17.87 16.21
C HIS A 245 -4.34 16.51 16.39
N TYR A 246 -3.96 15.51 15.57
CA TYR A 246 -4.55 14.17 15.63
C TYR A 246 -4.50 13.58 17.05
N PHE A 247 -5.54 12.85 17.41
CA PHE A 247 -5.81 12.36 18.78
C PHE A 247 -6.21 13.44 19.79
N VAL A 248 -6.34 14.71 19.38
CA VAL A 248 -6.85 15.79 20.22
C VAL A 248 -8.14 16.36 19.63
N TRP A 249 -9.25 16.14 20.32
CA TRP A 249 -10.55 16.62 19.89
C TRP A 249 -10.70 18.13 20.06
N ASN A 250 -11.15 18.82 19.01
CA ASN A 250 -11.61 20.20 19.10
C ASN A 250 -12.90 20.25 19.93
N ARG A 251 -12.77 20.59 21.22
CA ARG A 251 -13.90 20.65 22.16
C ARG A 251 -14.86 21.81 21.92
N GLN A 252 -14.50 22.81 21.12
CA GLN A 252 -15.42 23.88 20.73
C GLN A 252 -16.44 23.37 19.69
N ARG A 253 -15.99 22.55 18.73
CA ARG A 253 -16.83 21.95 17.68
C ARG A 253 -17.50 20.65 18.12
N TYR A 254 -16.79 19.87 18.93
CA TYR A 254 -17.20 18.57 19.48
C TYR A 254 -17.12 18.61 21.01
N PRO A 255 -18.09 19.25 21.69
CA PRO A 255 -18.07 19.37 23.14
C PRO A 255 -18.03 18.01 23.85
N ASP A 256 -18.73 17.00 23.32
CA ASP A 256 -18.75 15.64 23.86
C ASP A 256 -18.67 14.57 22.74
N PRO A 257 -17.45 14.26 22.27
CA PRO A 257 -17.24 13.22 21.25
C PRO A 257 -17.74 11.84 21.68
N ARG A 258 -17.72 11.53 22.99
CA ARG A 258 -18.24 10.26 23.50
C ARG A 258 -19.76 10.18 23.34
N ALA A 259 -20.47 11.26 23.63
CA ALA A 259 -21.90 11.35 23.36
C ALA A 259 -22.20 11.25 21.86
N LEU A 260 -21.38 11.88 21.01
CA LEU A 260 -21.50 11.75 19.55
C LEU A 260 -21.35 10.29 19.08
N GLY A 261 -20.29 9.59 19.53
CA GLY A 261 -20.06 8.18 19.19
C GLY A 261 -21.20 7.28 19.68
N THR A 262 -21.71 7.52 20.88
CA THR A 262 -22.88 6.80 21.43
C THR A 262 -24.12 7.00 20.55
N ALA A 263 -24.45 8.25 20.25
CA ALA A 263 -25.62 8.59 19.44
C ALA A 263 -25.53 7.99 18.03
N LEU A 264 -24.35 8.05 17.39
CA LEU A 264 -24.18 7.53 16.03
C LEU A 264 -24.10 6.01 15.98
N GLU A 265 -23.14 5.40 16.69
CA GLU A 265 -22.86 3.97 16.56
C GLU A 265 -23.91 3.12 17.28
N GLN A 266 -24.36 3.51 18.47
CA GLN A 266 -25.19 2.67 19.32
C GLN A 266 -26.69 2.96 19.12
N GLU A 267 -27.09 4.22 19.10
CA GLU A 267 -28.51 4.60 18.99
C GLU A 267 -28.98 4.64 17.54
N MET A 268 -28.15 5.21 16.65
CA MET A 268 -28.49 5.34 15.24
C MET A 268 -27.96 4.19 14.40
N ASN A 269 -27.06 3.33 14.86
CA ASN A 269 -26.45 2.27 14.05
C ASN A 269 -25.76 2.81 12.76
N ILE A 270 -25.01 3.89 12.92
CA ILE A 270 -24.15 4.51 11.90
C ILE A 270 -22.71 4.41 12.35
N ARG A 271 -21.85 3.77 11.55
CA ARG A 271 -20.42 3.71 11.85
C ARG A 271 -19.78 5.07 11.65
N ILE A 272 -19.00 5.55 12.61
CA ILE A 272 -18.16 6.73 12.39
C ILE A 272 -16.72 6.30 12.13
N ILE A 273 -16.09 6.88 11.09
CA ILE A 273 -14.76 6.54 10.62
C ILE A 273 -13.88 7.77 10.73
N VAL A 274 -13.03 7.82 11.75
CA VAL A 274 -12.24 9.01 12.10
C VAL A 274 -10.91 9.03 11.36
N ASN A 275 -10.61 10.15 10.69
CA ASN A 275 -9.33 10.36 10.01
C ASN A 275 -8.18 10.51 11.01
N ILE A 276 -7.09 9.76 10.80
CA ILE A 276 -5.85 9.79 11.59
C ILE A 276 -4.63 9.74 10.66
N LYS A 277 -3.51 10.35 11.08
CA LYS A 277 -2.27 10.41 10.30
C LYS A 277 -1.05 10.00 11.13
N PRO A 278 0.02 9.44 10.52
CA PRO A 278 1.16 8.84 11.23
C PRO A 278 2.19 9.86 11.73
N TRP A 279 1.79 11.10 11.97
CA TRP A 279 2.72 12.18 12.32
C TRP A 279 2.11 13.18 13.29
N LEU A 280 2.97 13.94 13.96
CA LEU A 280 2.59 15.04 14.86
C LEU A 280 3.37 16.30 14.46
N LEU A 281 2.68 17.45 14.37
CA LEU A 281 3.31 18.75 14.18
C LEU A 281 4.12 19.17 15.40
N ASP A 282 5.07 20.09 15.22
CA ASP A 282 5.90 20.59 16.32
C ASP A 282 5.11 21.28 17.43
N ASP A 283 4.00 21.93 17.07
CA ASP A 283 3.09 22.58 18.02
C ASP A 283 2.06 21.61 18.65
N HIS A 284 2.12 20.32 18.31
CA HIS A 284 1.18 19.33 18.79
C HIS A 284 1.32 19.13 20.31
N PRO A 285 0.22 19.19 21.10
CA PRO A 285 0.30 19.09 22.57
C PRO A 285 0.86 17.75 23.06
N LEU A 286 0.66 16.67 22.29
CA LEU A 286 1.22 15.34 22.57
C LEU A 286 2.64 15.12 22.03
N HIS A 287 3.27 16.12 21.39
CA HIS A 287 4.60 15.95 20.78
C HIS A 287 5.67 15.55 21.80
N GLN A 288 5.66 16.20 22.98
CA GLN A 288 6.62 15.91 24.04
C GLN A 288 6.40 14.54 24.70
N GLU A 289 5.16 14.03 24.69
CA GLU A 289 4.86 12.68 25.17
C GLU A 289 5.46 11.63 24.22
N ALA A 290 5.20 11.76 22.91
CA ALA A 290 5.74 10.88 21.89
C ALA A 290 7.28 10.91 21.86
N LEU A 291 7.88 12.09 22.03
CA LEU A 291 9.33 12.27 22.11
C LEU A 291 9.94 11.49 23.28
N LYS A 292 9.38 11.62 24.49
CA LYS A 292 9.84 10.89 25.69
C LYS A 292 9.67 9.37 25.55
N GLY A 293 8.68 8.94 24.77
CA GLY A 293 8.43 7.53 24.48
C GLY A 293 9.29 6.95 23.36
N GLU A 294 10.27 7.68 22.81
CA GLU A 294 11.09 7.23 21.67
C GLU A 294 10.22 6.78 20.48
N SER A 295 9.17 7.55 20.20
CA SER A 295 8.12 7.17 19.23
C SER A 295 8.39 7.67 17.81
N TYR A 296 9.33 8.59 17.62
CA TYR A 296 9.57 9.22 16.33
C TYR A 296 10.68 8.54 15.53
N VAL A 297 10.61 8.71 14.20
CA VAL A 297 11.71 8.43 13.28
C VAL A 297 12.92 9.29 13.68
N ARG A 298 14.14 8.75 13.54
CA ARG A 298 15.37 9.42 13.96
C ARG A 298 16.10 10.01 12.76
N ALA A 299 16.82 11.10 12.97
CA ALA A 299 17.83 11.53 12.01
C ALA A 299 18.99 10.53 12.00
N ALA A 300 19.64 10.36 10.84
CA ALA A 300 20.86 9.57 10.72
C ALA A 300 22.00 10.21 11.53
N GLU A 301 22.99 9.40 11.95
CA GLU A 301 24.12 9.90 12.78
C GLU A 301 24.97 10.96 12.08
N ASP A 302 25.05 10.91 10.76
CA ASP A 302 25.78 11.83 9.89
C ASP A 302 24.89 12.93 9.30
N ALA A 303 23.64 13.06 9.77
CA ALA A 303 22.75 14.14 9.37
C ALA A 303 23.37 15.52 9.70
N PRO A 304 23.14 16.56 8.87
CA PRO A 304 23.80 17.87 9.02
C PRO A 304 23.55 18.58 10.35
N ASP A 305 22.50 18.18 11.09
CA ASP A 305 22.14 18.71 12.41
C ASP A 305 22.18 17.59 13.47
N PRO A 306 23.33 17.35 14.10
CA PRO A 306 23.51 16.26 15.07
C PRO A 306 22.81 16.51 16.42
N GLU A 307 22.27 17.71 16.68
CA GLU A 307 21.50 17.97 17.91
C GLU A 307 20.06 17.43 17.82
N VAL A 308 19.54 17.24 16.60
CA VAL A 308 18.18 16.78 16.35
C VAL A 308 18.17 15.25 16.20
N LYS A 309 17.99 14.54 17.31
CA LYS A 309 17.84 13.06 17.32
C LYS A 309 16.54 12.53 16.67
N VAL A 310 15.67 13.42 16.18
CA VAL A 310 14.35 13.11 15.64
C VAL A 310 14.20 13.70 14.25
N ALA A 311 13.86 12.87 13.27
CA ALA A 311 13.59 13.29 11.91
C ALA A 311 12.52 14.39 11.84
N LYS A 312 12.81 15.46 11.08
CA LYS A 312 11.88 16.55 10.81
C LYS A 312 11.42 16.50 9.36
N SER A 313 10.11 16.56 9.16
CA SER A 313 9.48 16.58 7.85
C SER A 313 8.54 17.78 7.73
N LEU A 314 8.39 18.29 6.50
CA LEU A 314 7.29 19.20 6.17
C LEU A 314 6.01 18.37 6.06
N LEU A 315 5.02 18.71 6.88
CA LEU A 315 3.76 17.99 7.00
C LEU A 315 2.60 18.94 6.75
N TRP A 316 1.52 18.42 6.16
CA TRP A 316 0.33 19.22 5.90
C TRP A 316 -0.29 19.72 7.22
N SER A 317 -0.38 21.04 7.40
CA SER A 317 -0.75 21.61 8.70
C SER A 317 -2.25 21.91 8.83
N ASN A 318 -2.83 22.68 7.89
CA ASN A 318 -4.21 23.15 8.02
C ASN A 318 -5.03 23.25 6.72
N ALA A 319 -4.62 24.07 5.75
CA ALA A 319 -5.33 24.33 4.50
C ALA A 319 -4.56 23.70 3.33
N PRO A 320 -5.18 23.52 2.16
CA PRO A 320 -4.50 22.95 1.00
C PRO A 320 -3.20 23.70 0.68
N GLY A 321 -2.08 22.99 0.64
CA GLY A 321 -0.75 23.57 0.39
C GLY A 321 -0.07 24.24 1.59
N GLU A 322 -0.71 24.26 2.76
CA GLU A 322 -0.09 24.77 3.99
C GLU A 322 0.66 23.66 4.73
N HIS A 323 1.85 23.99 5.20
CA HIS A 323 2.77 23.04 5.80
C HIS A 323 3.42 23.57 7.07
N MET A 324 3.73 22.67 8.00
CA MET A 324 4.51 22.95 9.21
C MET A 324 5.48 21.80 9.45
N TYR A 325 6.58 22.09 10.12
CA TYR A 325 7.48 21.04 10.59
C TYR A 325 6.80 20.14 11.63
N GLY A 326 7.10 18.86 11.54
CA GLY A 326 6.75 17.88 12.55
C GLY A 326 7.54 16.60 12.33
N SER A 327 7.10 15.53 12.97
CA SER A 327 7.84 14.28 13.04
C SER A 327 6.92 13.09 12.80
N TYR A 328 7.33 12.17 11.92
CA TYR A 328 6.64 10.89 11.71
C TYR A 328 6.88 9.95 12.88
N LEU A 329 5.87 9.16 13.21
CA LEU A 329 5.99 8.05 14.15
C LEU A 329 6.71 6.87 13.49
N ASP A 330 7.56 6.21 14.26
CA ASP A 330 8.32 5.04 13.82
C ASP A 330 7.64 3.74 14.29
N PHE A 331 6.76 3.17 13.48
CA PHE A 331 6.08 1.90 13.76
C PHE A 331 7.01 0.68 13.88
N SER A 332 8.30 0.83 13.53
CA SER A 332 9.33 -0.17 13.85
C SER A 332 9.87 -0.06 15.28
N SER A 333 9.53 1.01 16.01
CA SER A 333 9.85 1.22 17.43
C SER A 333 8.71 0.73 18.34
N PRO A 334 9.02 -0.03 19.41
CA PRO A 334 8.04 -0.36 20.45
C PRO A 334 7.36 0.87 21.06
N GLY A 335 8.09 1.98 21.16
CA GLY A 335 7.59 3.25 21.70
C GLY A 335 6.42 3.80 20.89
N ALA A 336 6.59 3.89 19.57
CA ALA A 336 5.54 4.38 18.68
C ALA A 336 4.31 3.47 18.66
N VAL A 337 4.53 2.15 18.68
CA VAL A 337 3.43 1.18 18.74
C VAL A 337 2.62 1.34 20.02
N GLN A 338 3.29 1.45 21.17
CA GLN A 338 2.61 1.67 22.45
C GLN A 338 1.87 3.01 22.48
N TRP A 339 2.52 4.08 22.01
CA TRP A 339 1.94 5.42 21.95
C TRP A 339 0.69 5.43 21.06
N TRP A 340 0.80 4.91 19.83
CA TRP A 340 -0.29 4.87 18.87
C TRP A 340 -1.46 4.01 19.36
N SER A 341 -1.19 2.80 19.86
CA SER A 341 -2.23 1.93 20.43
C SER A 341 -2.91 2.55 21.65
N LYS A 342 -2.19 3.29 22.49
CA LYS A 342 -2.77 4.02 23.63
C LYS A 342 -3.75 5.07 23.14
N HIS A 343 -3.33 5.97 22.25
CA HIS A 343 -4.17 7.07 21.78
C HIS A 343 -5.34 6.60 20.91
N ILE A 344 -5.20 5.50 20.16
CA ILE A 344 -6.37 4.84 19.55
C ILE A 344 -7.39 4.41 20.61
N LYS A 345 -6.94 3.73 21.67
CA LYS A 345 -7.83 3.22 22.71
C LYS A 345 -8.48 4.34 23.52
N GLU A 346 -7.74 5.37 23.85
CA GLU A 346 -8.19 6.47 24.71
C GLU A 346 -9.00 7.50 23.91
N ASP A 347 -8.49 7.96 22.77
CA ASP A 347 -9.02 9.14 22.07
C ASP A 347 -10.00 8.80 20.94
N ILE A 348 -10.01 7.56 20.46
CA ILE A 348 -10.95 7.10 19.42
C ILE A 348 -11.94 6.09 20.00
N VAL A 349 -11.46 4.91 20.41
CA VAL A 349 -12.32 3.86 20.99
C VAL A 349 -12.97 4.33 22.28
N GLY A 350 -12.23 5.08 23.09
CA GLY A 350 -12.74 5.73 24.28
C GLY A 350 -13.86 6.72 23.99
N MET A 351 -14.02 7.22 22.77
CA MET A 351 -15.16 8.09 22.39
C MET A 351 -16.36 7.29 21.85
N ASN A 352 -16.41 5.97 22.08
CA ASN A 352 -17.43 5.07 21.53
C ASN A 352 -17.46 5.05 20.00
N MET A 353 -16.28 5.20 19.38
CA MET A 353 -16.07 5.18 17.93
C MET A 353 -15.16 4.02 17.56
N THR A 354 -15.38 3.41 16.41
CA THR A 354 -14.70 2.15 16.06
C THR A 354 -14.11 2.13 14.65
N GLY A 355 -14.50 3.07 13.80
CA GLY A 355 -13.92 3.21 12.46
C GLY A 355 -12.73 4.15 12.48
N MET A 356 -11.69 3.78 11.74
CA MET A 356 -10.51 4.61 11.54
C MET A 356 -10.19 4.69 10.05
N TRP A 357 -9.79 5.87 9.60
CA TRP A 357 -9.29 6.13 8.26
C TRP A 357 -7.86 6.63 8.39
N ILE A 358 -6.93 5.80 7.94
CA ILE A 358 -5.50 6.10 7.90
C ILE A 358 -5.21 6.91 6.64
N ASP A 359 -4.55 8.05 6.81
CA ASP A 359 -4.26 9.01 5.74
C ASP A 359 -2.81 9.53 5.85
N ASN A 360 -2.25 9.99 4.73
CA ASN A 360 -0.83 10.33 4.56
C ASN A 360 0.16 9.28 5.09
N ASN A 361 -0.09 8.01 4.77
CA ASN A 361 0.72 6.86 5.21
C ASN A 361 1.74 6.40 4.17
N GLU A 362 2.05 7.26 3.18
CA GLU A 362 3.12 7.05 2.20
C GLU A 362 4.48 7.46 2.76
N PHE A 363 4.51 8.23 3.86
CA PHE A 363 5.72 8.77 4.48
C PHE A 363 6.54 9.65 3.54
N SER A 364 5.86 10.38 2.63
CA SER A 364 6.47 11.17 1.54
C SER A 364 7.45 12.26 2.02
N GLY A 365 7.35 12.72 3.27
CA GLY A 365 8.19 13.77 3.83
C GLY A 365 9.54 13.30 4.37
N LEU A 366 9.84 11.99 4.31
CA LEU A 366 11.11 11.42 4.74
C LEU A 366 12.08 11.32 3.56
N VAL A 367 13.34 11.69 3.78
CA VAL A 367 14.46 11.72 2.82
C VAL A 367 15.38 10.53 3.03
N ASP A 368 15.74 9.86 1.93
CA ASP A 368 16.67 8.74 1.99
C ASP A 368 18.04 9.15 2.56
N ASP A 369 18.68 8.22 3.26
CA ASP A 369 19.97 8.36 3.97
C ASP A 369 20.04 9.46 5.05
N ALA A 370 19.08 10.39 5.12
CA ALA A 370 19.02 11.42 6.15
C ALA A 370 18.31 10.95 7.42
N GLU A 371 17.49 9.90 7.31
CA GLU A 371 16.74 9.37 8.45
C GLU A 371 16.78 7.84 8.54
N VAL A 372 16.55 7.36 9.76
CA VAL A 372 16.68 5.95 10.13
C VAL A 372 15.54 5.50 11.03
N TYR A 373 15.12 4.25 10.83
CA TYR A 373 14.11 3.58 11.64
C TYR A 373 14.76 2.67 12.69
N ALA A 374 14.10 2.48 13.84
CA ALA A 374 14.62 1.68 14.95
C ALA A 374 14.77 0.19 14.61
N GLY A 375 13.87 -0.37 13.79
CA GLY A 375 13.90 -1.77 13.32
C GLY A 375 13.76 -2.82 14.44
N LYS A 376 13.12 -2.46 15.56
CA LYS A 376 13.02 -3.30 16.77
C LYS A 376 11.72 -4.12 16.85
N ASN A 377 10.69 -3.77 16.10
CA ASN A 377 9.43 -4.51 16.05
C ASN A 377 9.40 -5.50 14.88
N SER A 378 9.08 -6.75 15.16
CA SER A 378 8.78 -7.75 14.13
C SER A 378 7.37 -7.56 13.58
N PHE A 379 7.28 -7.31 12.27
CA PHE A 379 6.00 -7.32 11.55
C PHE A 379 5.53 -8.76 11.23
N TRP A 380 6.46 -9.72 11.22
CA TRP A 380 6.28 -11.06 10.64
C TRP A 380 6.03 -12.19 11.67
N GLY A 381 5.91 -11.86 12.96
CA GLY A 381 5.66 -12.84 14.04
C GLY A 381 6.94 -13.44 14.64
N GLY A 382 6.81 -14.57 15.34
CA GLY A 382 7.96 -15.30 15.90
C GLY A 382 8.66 -16.15 14.84
N GLY A 383 9.98 -16.04 14.73
CA GLY A 383 10.82 -16.75 13.76
C GLY A 383 12.08 -15.96 13.42
N ASP A 384 12.94 -16.51 12.55
CA ASP A 384 14.13 -15.82 12.00
C ASP A 384 13.70 -14.88 10.85
N TRP A 385 13.01 -13.81 11.22
CA TRP A 385 12.65 -12.73 10.28
C TRP A 385 13.87 -11.90 9.87
N GLU A 386 14.96 -12.01 10.64
CA GLU A 386 16.25 -11.39 10.38
C GLU A 386 16.85 -11.85 9.05
N SER A 387 16.75 -13.15 8.75
CA SER A 387 17.27 -13.72 7.50
C SER A 387 16.35 -13.66 6.28
N ARG A 388 15.02 -13.47 6.45
CA ARG A 388 14.04 -13.72 5.38
C ARG A 388 13.96 -12.65 4.30
N LEU A 389 14.36 -11.42 4.61
CA LEU A 389 14.41 -10.35 3.63
C LEU A 389 15.73 -9.58 3.66
N GLY A 390 16.70 -9.98 4.50
CA GLY A 390 17.94 -9.22 4.73
C GLY A 390 17.75 -7.89 5.46
N TRP A 391 16.51 -7.55 5.83
CA TRP A 391 16.10 -6.28 6.44
C TRP A 391 15.74 -6.42 7.92
N GLY A 392 15.93 -7.60 8.51
CA GLY A 392 15.51 -7.86 9.86
C GLY A 392 16.68 -7.85 10.83
N GLY A 393 16.58 -7.01 11.86
CA GLY A 393 17.54 -6.93 12.96
C GLY A 393 18.43 -5.69 12.87
N GLY A 394 17.92 -4.56 13.37
CA GLY A 394 18.70 -3.34 13.53
C GLY A 394 18.18 -2.15 12.74
N GLU A 395 18.97 -1.09 12.73
CA GLU A 395 18.64 0.16 12.07
C GLU A 395 18.57 0.00 10.54
N THR A 396 17.63 0.68 9.88
CA THR A 396 17.45 0.65 8.42
C THR A 396 17.15 2.06 7.90
N THR A 397 17.71 2.41 6.74
CA THR A 397 17.48 3.72 6.11
C THR A 397 16.10 3.82 5.47
N VAL A 398 15.63 5.05 5.27
CA VAL A 398 14.28 5.31 4.74
C VAL A 398 14.08 4.80 3.32
N GLY A 399 15.00 5.08 2.39
CA GLY A 399 14.78 4.85 0.96
C GLY A 399 15.09 3.44 0.49
N GLN A 400 15.79 2.61 1.27
CA GLN A 400 15.94 1.19 0.93
C GLN A 400 14.58 0.49 0.92
N VAL A 401 13.88 0.42 2.06
CA VAL A 401 12.58 -0.28 2.18
C VAL A 401 11.65 0.37 3.20
N GLY A 402 12.14 1.37 3.91
CA GLY A 402 11.60 1.66 5.21
C GLY A 402 10.25 2.38 5.17
N ARG A 403 9.92 3.18 4.14
CA ARG A 403 8.56 3.75 3.99
C ARG A 403 7.47 2.66 3.90
N LEU A 404 7.70 1.60 3.14
CA LEU A 404 6.74 0.48 3.04
C LEU A 404 6.69 -0.33 4.34
N ILE A 405 7.82 -0.49 5.03
CA ILE A 405 7.85 -1.07 6.38
C ILE A 405 6.96 -0.28 7.34
N GLN A 406 7.08 1.06 7.34
CA GLN A 406 6.25 1.92 8.18
C GLN A 406 4.76 1.82 7.82
N MET A 407 4.42 1.79 6.53
CA MET A 407 3.05 1.59 6.06
C MET A 407 2.45 0.26 6.57
N MET A 408 3.22 -0.83 6.44
CA MET A 408 2.82 -2.15 6.94
C MET A 408 2.70 -2.18 8.47
N GLY A 409 3.64 -1.53 9.17
CA GLY A 409 3.65 -1.42 10.62
C GLY A 409 2.43 -0.68 11.14
N MET A 410 2.11 0.47 10.55
CA MET A 410 0.91 1.23 10.84
C MET A 410 -0.35 0.39 10.61
N ALA A 411 -0.46 -0.31 9.48
CA ALA A 411 -1.61 -1.18 9.20
C ALA A 411 -1.75 -2.31 10.23
N LYS A 412 -0.65 -2.95 10.62
CA LYS A 412 -0.63 -4.02 11.63
C LYS A 412 -1.08 -3.51 13.00
N VAL A 413 -0.55 -2.37 13.45
CA VAL A 413 -0.83 -1.82 14.78
C VAL A 413 -2.27 -1.33 14.88
N ASN A 414 -2.84 -0.79 13.80
CA ASN A 414 -4.25 -0.42 13.76
C ASN A 414 -5.20 -1.62 13.83
N TYR A 415 -4.76 -2.78 13.32
CA TYR A 415 -5.54 -4.00 13.38
C TYR A 415 -5.52 -4.66 14.77
N GLN A 416 -4.42 -4.53 15.51
CA GLN A 416 -4.20 -5.11 16.85
C GLN A 416 -4.87 -4.31 17.96
#